data_AF-B1C5U5-F1
#
_entry.id   AF-B1C5U5-F1
#
_cell.length_a   1.000
_cell.length_b   1.000
_cell.length_c   1.000
_cell.angle_alpha   90.00
_cell.angle_beta   90.00
_cell.angle_gamma   90.00
#
_symmetry.space_group_name_H-M   'P 1'
#
loop_
_entity.id
_entity.type
_entity.pdbx_description
1 polymer ?
#
loop_
_entity_poly.entity_id
_entity_poly.type
_entity_poly.pdbx_seq_one_letter_code
_entity_poly.pdbx_strand_id
1 'polypeptide(L)'
;MKGKLKMIINNKNYTIPELNFNTICTLEEMGISLTDMDKKILSTVRGFLGLAMNGDYEKAGKEMEEHLENGGSLDEMLEEINKAVEESGFFQALNKNQKQSS
;
A
#
# COMPACT_ATOMS: atom_id res chain seq x y z
N MET A 1 12.32 -4.94 -13.79
CA MET A 1 12.09 -4.84 -12.33
C MET A 1 11.06 -3.74 -12.12
N LYS A 2 9.89 -4.09 -11.57
CA LYS A 2 9.51 -3.93 -10.15
C LYS A 2 8.97 -2.51 -9.88
N GLY A 3 7.98 -2.40 -8.99
CA GLY A 3 7.10 -1.23 -8.81
C GLY A 3 7.78 0.13 -8.89
N LYS A 4 7.12 1.08 -9.55
CA LYS A 4 7.64 2.45 -9.74
C LYS A 4 7.52 3.32 -8.49
N LEU A 5 6.65 2.95 -7.55
CA LEU A 5 6.25 3.80 -6.43
C LEU A 5 7.05 3.48 -5.18
N LYS A 6 7.48 4.56 -4.51
CA LYS A 6 8.40 4.53 -3.39
C LYS A 6 7.77 5.25 -2.21
N MET A 7 7.57 4.53 -1.11
CA MET A 7 7.28 5.15 0.17
C MET A 7 8.61 5.58 0.80
N ILE A 8 8.69 6.83 1.25
CA ILE A 8 9.86 7.33 1.98
C ILE A 8 9.51 7.32 3.46
N ILE A 9 10.15 6.45 4.23
CA ILE A 9 9.92 6.31 5.67
C ILE A 9 11.29 6.27 6.34
N ASN A 10 11.52 7.12 7.35
CA ASN A 10 12.81 7.27 8.04
C ASN A 10 13.99 7.46 7.07
N ASN A 11 13.80 8.31 6.05
CA ASN A 11 14.75 8.56 4.97
C ASN A 11 15.16 7.31 4.14
N LYS A 12 14.44 6.20 4.28
CA LYS A 12 14.62 4.97 3.49
C LYS A 12 13.53 4.87 2.43
N ASN A 13 13.91 4.35 1.26
CA ASN A 13 12.99 4.09 0.17
C ASN A 13 12.46 2.65 0.24
N TYR A 14 11.15 2.50 0.34
CA TYR A 14 10.46 1.22 0.28
C TYR A 14 9.70 1.11 -1.03
N THR A 15 9.94 0.06 -1.80
CA THR A 15 9.28 -0.12 -3.10
C THR A 15 8.02 -0.96 -2.90
N ILE A 16 6.86 -0.37 -3.18
CA ILE A 16 5.61 -1.11 -3.18
C ILE A 16 5.66 -2.12 -4.35
N PRO A 17 5.39 -3.42 -4.12
CA PRO A 17 5.33 -4.38 -5.21
C PRO A 17 4.19 -4.02 -6.18
N GLU A 18 4.25 -4.56 -7.40
CA GLU A 18 3.13 -4.39 -8.34
C GLU A 18 1.85 -4.96 -7.75
N LEU A 19 0.80 -4.15 -7.66
CA LEU A 19 -0.49 -4.57 -7.12
C LEU A 19 -1.22 -5.40 -8.18
N ASN A 20 -1.01 -6.71 -8.15
CA ASN A 20 -1.76 -7.68 -8.95
C ASN A 20 -2.77 -8.45 -8.08
N PHE A 21 -3.56 -9.33 -8.69
CA PHE A 21 -4.58 -10.12 -7.99
C PHE A 21 -4.04 -10.82 -6.73
N ASN A 22 -2.88 -11.48 -6.80
CA ASN A 22 -2.31 -12.19 -5.67
C ASN A 22 -1.84 -11.24 -4.56
N THR A 23 -1.26 -10.09 -4.92
CA THR A 23 -0.90 -9.06 -3.95
C THR A 23 -2.12 -8.56 -3.17
N ILE A 24 -3.26 -8.43 -3.85
CA ILE A 24 -4.52 -8.04 -3.20
C ILE A 24 -5.04 -9.16 -2.29
N CYS A 25 -5.02 -10.42 -2.74
CA CYS A 25 -5.37 -11.54 -1.87
C CYS A 25 -4.51 -11.59 -0.61
N THR A 26 -3.20 -11.34 -0.72
CA THR A 26 -2.31 -11.26 0.45
C THR A 26 -2.73 -10.13 1.41
N LEU A 27 -3.11 -8.95 0.89
CA LEU A 27 -3.64 -7.87 1.73
C LEU A 27 -4.96 -8.25 2.40
N GLU A 28 -5.86 -8.93 1.68
CA GLU A 28 -7.15 -9.36 2.23
C GLU A 28 -7.00 -10.44 3.32
N GLU A 29 -6.13 -11.44 3.11
CA GLU A 29 -5.80 -12.48 4.10
C GLU A 29 -5.27 -11.88 5.42
N MET A 30 -4.70 -10.68 5.32
CA MET A 30 -4.21 -9.89 6.43
C MET A 30 -5.24 -8.96 7.08
N GLY A 31 -6.48 -8.94 6.57
CA GLY A 31 -7.55 -8.06 7.04
C GLY A 31 -7.50 -6.65 6.48
N ILE A 32 -6.72 -6.42 5.41
CA ILE A 32 -6.61 -5.14 4.71
C ILE A 32 -7.48 -5.21 3.47
N SER A 33 -8.67 -4.63 3.59
CA SER A 33 -9.56 -4.45 2.45
C SER A 33 -9.28 -3.11 1.78
N LEU A 34 -9.13 -3.13 0.45
CA LEU A 34 -9.00 -1.91 -0.33
C LEU A 34 -10.24 -1.02 -0.29
N THR A 35 -11.42 -1.57 0.01
CA THR A 35 -12.66 -0.79 0.14
C THR A 35 -12.79 -0.07 1.48
N ASP A 36 -11.94 -0.40 2.45
CA ASP A 36 -11.97 0.18 3.80
C ASP A 36 -10.68 0.94 4.15
N MET A 37 -9.83 1.25 3.15
CA MET A 37 -8.55 1.93 3.39
C MET A 37 -8.72 3.25 4.16
N ASP A 38 -9.71 4.04 3.78
CA ASP A 38 -10.02 5.33 4.42
C ASP A 38 -10.49 5.19 5.87
N LYS A 39 -11.06 4.03 6.23
CA LYS A 39 -11.55 3.75 7.58
C LYS A 39 -10.49 3.11 8.47
N LYS A 40 -9.52 2.41 7.85
CA LYS A 40 -8.50 1.62 8.54
C LYS A 40 -7.10 2.03 8.10
N ILE A 41 -6.81 3.33 8.21
CA ILE A 41 -5.58 3.97 7.76
C ILE A 41 -4.33 3.26 8.32
N LEU A 42 -4.27 3.04 9.63
CA LEU A 42 -3.10 2.45 10.29
C LEU A 42 -2.78 1.03 9.76
N SER A 43 -3.78 0.17 9.65
CA SER A 43 -3.57 -1.18 9.13
C SER A 43 -3.25 -1.16 7.64
N THR A 44 -3.83 -0.24 6.88
CA THR A 44 -3.56 -0.06 5.45
C THR A 44 -2.09 0.31 5.24
N VAL A 45 -1.63 1.38 5.86
CA VAL A 45 -0.23 1.83 5.78
C VAL A 45 0.72 0.71 6.21
N ARG A 46 0.45 0.04 7.34
CA ARG A 46 1.28 -1.06 7.84
C ARG A 46 1.37 -2.21 6.83
N GLY A 47 0.27 -2.60 6.20
CA GLY A 47 0.28 -3.69 5.23
C GLY A 47 1.02 -3.37 3.95
N PHE A 48 0.81 -2.18 3.40
CA PHE A 48 1.54 -1.75 2.20
C PHE A 48 3.04 -1.65 2.44
N LEU A 49 3.44 -1.13 3.61
CA LEU A 49 4.85 -1.15 4.01
C LEU A 49 5.37 -2.57 4.22
N GLY A 50 4.59 -3.44 4.86
CA GLY A 50 4.97 -4.84 5.06
C GLY A 50 5.12 -5.60 3.74
N LEU A 51 4.27 -5.33 2.74
CA LEU A 51 4.45 -5.83 1.38
C LEU A 51 5.79 -5.36 0.77
N ALA A 52 6.13 -4.09 0.94
CA ALA A 52 7.41 -3.54 0.51
C ALA A 52 8.61 -4.15 1.29
N MET A 53 8.36 -4.75 2.44
CA MET A 53 9.32 -5.49 3.26
C MET A 53 9.20 -7.02 3.12
N ASN A 54 8.66 -7.52 2.00
CA ASN A 54 8.49 -8.97 1.72
C ASN A 54 7.65 -9.71 2.78
N GLY A 55 6.62 -9.06 3.31
CA GLY A 55 5.70 -9.64 4.28
C GLY A 55 6.13 -9.50 5.75
N ASP A 56 7.15 -8.68 6.06
CA ASP A 56 7.57 -8.42 7.44
C ASP A 56 6.75 -7.29 8.08
N TYR A 57 5.53 -7.62 8.51
CA TYR A 57 4.56 -6.66 9.04
C TYR A 57 4.89 -6.16 10.44
N GLU A 58 5.64 -6.93 11.22
CA GLU A 58 6.09 -6.51 12.55
C GLU A 58 7.16 -5.44 12.42
N LYS A 59 8.12 -5.66 11.52
CA LYS A 59 9.10 -4.65 11.17
C LYS A 59 8.46 -3.40 10.56
N ALA A 60 7.47 -3.57 9.68
CA ALA A 60 6.72 -2.44 9.13
C ALA A 60 6.04 -1.62 10.23
N GLY A 61 5.46 -2.27 11.24
CA GLY A 61 4.87 -1.59 12.40
C GLY A 61 5.90 -0.75 13.17
N LYS A 62 7.07 -1.33 13.47
CA LYS A 62 8.14 -0.63 14.19
C LYS A 62 8.73 0.54 13.41
N GLU A 63 8.98 0.33 12.11
CA GLU A 63 9.49 1.38 11.24
C GLU A 63 8.48 2.53 11.14
N MET A 64 7.19 2.21 11.14
CA MET A 64 6.15 3.23 11.16
C MET A 64 6.03 3.96 12.49
N GLU A 65 6.08 3.25 13.61
CA GLU A 65 6.08 3.85 14.94
C GLU A 65 7.21 4.88 15.05
N GLU A 66 8.44 4.49 14.71
CA GLU A 66 9.60 5.38 14.69
C GLU A 66 9.40 6.59 13.76
N HIS A 67 8.78 6.39 12.59
CA HIS A 67 8.54 7.47 11.64
C HIS A 67 7.59 8.53 12.20
N LEU A 68 6.50 8.10 12.84
CA LEU A 68 5.52 9.00 13.44
C LEU A 68 6.09 9.71 14.68
N GLU A 69 6.87 9.00 15.50
CA GLU A 69 7.57 9.59 16.66
C GLU A 69 8.56 10.69 16.26
N ASN A 70 9.17 10.57 15.07
CA ASN A 70 10.08 11.56 14.51
C ASN A 70 9.37 12.68 13.70
N GLY A 71 8.04 12.74 13.74
CA GLY A 71 7.24 13.79 13.08
C GLY A 71 6.86 13.51 11.63
N GLY A 72 7.01 12.26 11.18
CA GLY A 72 6.53 11.79 9.87
C GLY A 72 5.01 11.74 9.75
N SER A 73 4.50 11.63 8.52
CA SER A 73 3.06 11.75 8.22
C SER A 73 2.45 10.45 7.71
N LEU A 74 1.25 10.11 8.22
CA LEU A 74 0.42 9.04 7.65
C LEU A 74 -0.16 9.43 6.29
N ASP A 75 -0.48 10.71 6.10
CA ASP A 75 -1.15 11.21 4.90
C ASP A 75 -0.25 11.06 3.67
N GLU A 76 1.04 11.37 3.80
CA GLU A 76 2.02 11.21 2.72
C GLU A 76 2.09 9.75 2.23
N MET A 77 1.96 8.79 3.14
CA MET A 77 1.96 7.39 2.74
C MET A 77 0.65 6.93 2.13
N LEU A 78 -0.49 7.44 2.62
CA LEU A 78 -1.77 7.19 1.98
C LEU A 78 -1.78 7.73 0.55
N GLU A 79 -1.20 8.90 0.31
CA GLU A 79 -1.04 9.43 -1.05
C GLU A 79 -0.22 8.49 -1.95
N GLU A 80 0.90 7.96 -1.47
CA GLU A 80 1.71 7.01 -2.23
C GLU A 80 0.99 5.67 -2.46
N ILE A 81 0.20 5.21 -1.49
CA ILE A 81 -0.64 4.02 -1.63
C ILE A 81 -1.74 4.24 -2.67
N ASN A 82 -2.42 5.39 -2.64
CA ASN A 82 -3.44 5.74 -3.61
C ASN A 82 -2.86 5.80 -5.02
N LYS A 83 -1.68 6.42 -5.21
CA LYS A 83 -0.96 6.37 -6.48
C LYS A 83 -0.66 4.94 -6.92
N ALA A 84 -0.30 4.05 -6.00
CA ALA A 84 -0.02 2.65 -6.32
C ALA A 84 -1.24 1.88 -6.81
N VAL A 85 -2.40 2.17 -6.22
CA VAL A 85 -3.67 1.63 -6.66
C VAL A 85 -4.06 2.20 -8.03
N GLU A 86 -3.94 3.52 -8.24
CA GLU A 86 -4.30 4.19 -9.50
C GLU A 86 -3.40 3.79 -10.68
N GLU A 87 -2.09 3.66 -10.45
CA GLU A 87 -1.11 3.31 -11.47
C GLU A 87 -1.02 1.80 -11.74
N SER A 88 -1.65 0.97 -10.89
CA SER A 88 -1.65 -0.48 -11.08
C SER A 88 -2.39 -0.88 -12.36
N GLY A 89 -1.71 -1.66 -13.20
CA GLY A 89 -2.32 -2.24 -14.40
C GLY A 89 -3.53 -3.13 -14.09
N PHE A 90 -3.55 -3.77 -12.91
CA PHE A 90 -4.68 -4.59 -12.47
C PHE A 90 -5.93 -3.73 -12.23
N PHE A 91 -5.83 -2.67 -11.42
CA PHE A 91 -6.97 -1.79 -11.15
C PHE A 91 -7.40 -0.99 -12.37
N GLN A 92 -6.46 -0.55 -13.21
CA GLN A 92 -6.78 0.07 -14.48
C GLN A 92 -7.59 -0.86 -15.40
N ALA A 93 -7.26 -2.17 -15.43
CA ALA A 93 -8.02 -3.15 -16.19
C ALA A 93 -9.43 -3.37 -15.59
N LEU A 94 -9.55 -3.48 -14.27
CA LEU A 94 -10.85 -3.60 -13.59
C LEU A 94 -11.76 -2.41 -13.88
N ASN A 95 -11.24 -1.19 -13.76
CA ASN A 95 -11.99 0.04 -14.02
C ASN A 95 -12.47 0.16 -15.47
N LYS A 96 -11.69 -0.32 -16.45
CA LYS A 96 -12.10 -0.35 -17.86
C LYS A 96 -13.28 -1.31 -18.09
N ASN A 97 -13.25 -2.49 -17.48
CA ASN A 97 -14.31 -3.49 -17.62
C ASN A 97 -15.63 -3.06 -16.95
N GLN A 98 -15.56 -2.33 -15.84
CA GLN A 98 -16.76 -1.78 -15.17
C GLN A 98 -17.46 -0.72 -16.03
N LYS A 99 -16.69 0.18 -16.68
CA LYS A 99 -17.22 1.24 -17.56
C LYS A 99 -17.84 0.72 -18.86
N GLN A 100 -17.44 -0.46 -19.34
CA GLN A 100 -18.04 -1.09 -20.53
C GLN A 100 -19.36 -1.82 -20.23
N SER A 101 -19.67 -2.05 -18.96
CA SER A 101 -20.87 -2.75 -18.51
C SER A 101 -21.97 -1.81 -17.98
N SER A 102 -21.79 -0.49 -18.14
CA SER A 102 -22.71 0.58 -17.69
C SER A 102 -23.35 1.32 -18.86
#